data_AF-A0A5C8NDW7-F1
#
_entry.id   AF-A0A5C8NDW7-F1
#
_cell.length_a   1.000
_cell.length_b   1.000
_cell.length_c   1.000
_cell.angle_alpha   90.00
_cell.angle_beta   90.00
_cell.angle_gamma   90.00
#
_symmetry.space_group_name_H-M   'P 1'
#
loop_
_entity.id
_entity.type
_entity.pdbx_description
1 polymer ?
#
loop_
_entity_poly.entity_id
_entity_poly.type
_entity_poly.pdbx_seq_one_letter_code
_entity_poly.pdbx_strand_id
1 'polypeptide(L)'
;MEQKDALAAIAEPTRMRIVELLAAAPRTVGELAQLLEARQPQTTKHVQALEAAGVVTVHRLGRRRVVALRRETVRDLAGRLAALAVASPLDSVLEQYERAVRVVEERAARGEPRGRRVRLRRTVPADVGRVWRAWTDPAVMQAWWAPEPLRVADCTMDAVVGGPVAVVLSEPDGAEHRAAGQVRAVEPGRRLTFRLDPLGPDGSPVVSLTHDLRLAPRASGTALELVLVVDDHADDADAVLAGIEVGWSQTLDRLEALLASR
;
A
#
# COMPACT_ATOMS: atom_id res chain seq x y z
N MET A 1 6.89 -11.14 32.02
CA MET A 1 7.72 -9.92 32.00
C MET A 1 7.55 -9.30 30.63
N GLU A 2 7.09 -8.06 30.54
CA GLU A 2 6.67 -7.49 29.27
C GLU A 2 7.88 -7.06 28.43
N GLN A 3 7.98 -7.58 27.20
CA GLN A 3 9.01 -7.19 26.22
C GLN A 3 9.01 -5.68 25.90
N LYS A 4 7.90 -4.98 26.19
CA LYS A 4 7.76 -3.53 26.10
C LYS A 4 8.70 -2.80 27.08
N ASP A 5 8.88 -3.35 28.27
CA ASP A 5 9.75 -2.77 29.31
C ASP A 5 11.23 -2.86 28.90
N ALA A 6 11.62 -3.95 28.23
CA ALA A 6 12.96 -4.13 27.70
C ALA A 6 13.28 -3.11 26.59
N LEU A 7 12.36 -2.88 25.64
CA LEU A 7 12.52 -1.85 24.61
C LEU A 7 12.61 -0.45 25.21
N ALA A 8 11.72 -0.11 26.13
CA ALA A 8 11.72 1.19 26.80
C ALA A 8 13.00 1.42 27.64
N ALA A 9 13.52 0.37 28.28
CA ALA A 9 14.80 0.43 28.97
C ALA A 9 15.96 0.65 27.99
N ILE A 10 16.02 -0.09 26.88
CA ILE A 10 17.13 0.03 25.91
C ILE A 10 17.10 1.37 25.17
N ALA A 11 15.92 1.97 24.93
CA ALA A 11 15.76 3.21 24.16
C ALA A 11 16.47 4.45 24.75
N GLU A 12 16.94 4.41 25.99
CA GLU A 12 17.75 5.49 26.54
C GLU A 12 19.22 5.37 26.09
N PRO A 13 19.84 6.44 25.57
CA PRO A 13 21.15 6.38 24.91
C PRO A 13 22.27 5.72 25.72
N THR A 14 22.35 6.03 27.01
CA THR A 14 23.39 5.48 27.91
C THR A 14 23.18 3.99 28.15
N ARG A 15 21.92 3.56 28.34
CA ARG A 15 21.56 2.14 28.48
C ARG A 15 21.81 1.35 27.21
N MET A 16 21.53 1.90 26.02
CA MET A 16 21.91 1.28 24.76
C MET A 16 23.44 1.08 24.68
N ARG A 17 24.21 2.10 25.06
CA ARG A 17 25.67 2.00 25.06
C ARG A 17 26.20 0.93 26.04
N ILE A 18 25.57 0.78 27.21
CA ILE A 18 25.87 -0.32 28.14
C ILE A 18 25.60 -1.67 27.49
N VAL A 19 24.46 -1.83 26.81
CA VAL A 19 24.10 -3.07 26.10
C VAL A 19 25.13 -3.42 25.03
N GLU A 20 25.59 -2.44 24.23
CA GLU A 20 26.64 -2.64 23.24
C GLU A 20 27.97 -3.10 23.86
N LEU A 21 28.39 -2.44 24.96
CA LEU A 21 29.61 -2.80 25.68
C LEU A 21 29.55 -4.23 26.25
N LEU A 22 28.37 -4.65 26.72
CA LEU A 22 28.11 -5.97 27.28
C LEU A 22 27.90 -7.06 26.20
N ALA A 23 27.51 -6.66 24.98
CA ALA A 23 27.44 -7.57 23.84
C ALA A 23 28.83 -8.08 23.45
N ALA A 24 29.87 -7.23 23.58
CA ALA A 24 31.26 -7.61 23.35
C ALA A 24 31.81 -8.54 24.44
N ALA A 25 31.59 -8.20 25.72
CA ALA A 25 32.02 -9.03 26.86
C ALA A 25 31.29 -8.64 28.15
N PRO A 26 31.06 -9.57 29.10
CA PRO A 26 30.64 -9.22 30.46
C PRO A 26 31.64 -8.27 31.13
N ARG A 27 31.14 -7.27 31.84
CA ARG A 27 31.96 -6.21 32.47
C ARG A 27 31.48 -5.87 33.86
N THR A 28 32.37 -5.38 34.70
CA THR A 28 32.00 -4.83 36.00
C THR A 28 31.36 -3.45 35.87
N VAL A 29 30.57 -3.06 36.86
CA VAL A 29 29.98 -1.70 36.92
C VAL A 29 31.06 -0.61 36.90
N GLY A 30 32.24 -0.87 37.48
CA GLY A 30 33.37 0.07 37.45
C GLY A 30 33.96 0.26 36.05
N GLU A 31 34.18 -0.84 35.32
CA GLU A 31 34.64 -0.79 33.93
C GLU A 31 33.62 -0.09 33.02
N LEU A 32 32.32 -0.35 33.22
CA LEU A 32 31.26 0.35 32.49
C LEU A 32 31.28 1.85 32.78
N ALA A 33 31.44 2.26 34.04
CA ALA A 33 31.51 3.68 34.40
C ALA A 33 32.71 4.38 33.74
N GLN A 34 33.87 3.71 33.72
CA GLN A 34 35.07 4.23 33.07
C GLN A 34 34.89 4.37 31.55
N LEU A 35 34.34 3.35 30.87
CA LEU A 35 34.14 3.36 29.41
C LEU A 35 33.05 4.33 28.94
N LEU A 36 32.12 4.68 29.82
CA LEU A 36 31.07 5.66 29.56
C LEU A 36 31.48 7.07 29.99
N GLU A 37 32.68 7.26 30.56
CA GLU A 37 33.15 8.51 31.17
C GLU A 37 32.13 9.09 32.17
N ALA A 38 31.40 8.21 32.85
CA ALA A 38 30.30 8.54 33.73
C ALA A 38 30.63 8.23 35.19
N ARG A 39 29.94 8.91 36.12
CA ARG A 39 30.11 8.60 37.54
C ARG A 39 29.45 7.27 37.87
N GLN A 40 30.11 6.44 38.67
CA GLN A 40 29.63 5.12 39.06
C GLN A 40 28.19 5.08 39.64
N PRO A 41 27.71 6.07 40.43
CA PRO A 41 26.31 6.11 40.86
C PRO A 41 25.30 6.22 39.71
N GLN A 42 25.64 6.96 38.64
CA GLN A 42 24.78 7.07 37.45
C GLN A 42 24.76 5.74 36.70
N THR A 43 25.93 5.15 36.42
CA THR A 43 26.04 3.83 35.78
C THR A 43 25.28 2.74 36.54
N THR A 44 25.33 2.77 37.88
CA THR A 44 24.59 1.82 38.73
C THR A 44 23.08 1.93 38.51
N LYS A 45 22.53 3.15 38.42
CA LYS A 45 21.10 3.35 38.13
C LYS A 45 20.70 2.79 36.77
N HIS A 46 21.53 3.00 35.73
CA HIS A 46 21.27 2.44 34.40
C HIS A 46 21.31 0.91 34.42
N VAL A 47 22.28 0.31 35.11
CA VAL A 47 22.39 -1.16 35.25
C VAL A 47 21.18 -1.72 36.00
N GLN A 48 20.72 -1.06 37.08
CA GLN A 48 19.53 -1.49 37.83
C GLN A 48 18.26 -1.44 36.97
N ALA A 49 18.09 -0.39 36.16
CA ALA A 49 16.95 -0.29 35.24
C ALA A 49 16.99 -1.39 34.16
N LEU A 50 18.18 -1.68 33.61
CA LEU A 50 18.36 -2.76 32.65
C LEU A 50 18.14 -4.15 33.28
N GLU A 51 18.54 -4.35 34.53
CA GLU A 51 18.32 -5.59 35.27
C GLU A 51 16.83 -5.80 35.58
N ALA A 52 16.15 -4.75 36.04
CA ALA A 52 14.71 -4.76 36.28
C ALA A 52 13.90 -5.06 35.01
N ALA A 53 14.35 -4.53 33.86
CA ALA A 53 13.76 -4.82 32.56
C ALA A 53 14.19 -6.17 31.96
N GLY A 54 15.03 -6.96 32.66
CA GLY A 54 15.48 -8.27 32.21
C GLY A 54 16.39 -8.24 30.99
N VAL A 55 17.08 -7.13 30.74
CA VAL A 55 18.05 -6.98 29.63
C VAL A 55 19.43 -7.49 30.05
N VAL A 56 19.79 -7.35 31.32
CA VAL A 56 21.07 -7.81 31.87
C VAL A 56 20.87 -8.69 33.11
N THR A 57 21.88 -9.46 33.46
CA THR A 57 22.02 -10.13 34.76
C THR A 57 23.24 -9.59 35.50
N VAL A 58 23.14 -9.47 36.82
CA VAL A 58 24.28 -9.11 37.67
C VAL A 58 24.73 -10.31 38.49
N HIS A 59 25.95 -10.78 38.23
CA HIS A 59 26.60 -11.88 38.94
C HIS A 59 27.53 -11.33 40.02
N ARG A 60 27.46 -11.91 41.23
CA ARG A 60 28.38 -11.59 42.32
C ARG A 60 29.57 -12.56 42.27
N LEU A 61 30.74 -12.06 41.90
CA LEU A 61 31.99 -12.83 41.83
C LEU A 61 32.99 -12.23 42.83
N GLY A 62 33.00 -12.79 44.04
CA GLY A 62 33.73 -12.25 45.18
C GLY A 62 33.28 -10.82 45.51
N ARG A 63 34.22 -9.86 45.48
CA ARG A 63 33.94 -8.44 45.73
C ARG A 63 33.43 -7.69 44.49
N ARG A 64 33.43 -8.31 43.31
CA ARG A 64 33.05 -7.66 42.05
C ARG A 64 31.62 -8.02 41.65
N ARG A 65 30.91 -7.03 41.08
CA ARG A 65 29.62 -7.23 40.41
C ARG A 65 29.86 -7.22 38.92
N VAL A 66 29.77 -8.39 38.30
CA VAL A 66 29.94 -8.55 36.85
C VAL A 66 28.55 -8.54 36.23
N VAL A 67 28.33 -7.59 35.33
CA VAL A 67 27.11 -7.44 34.55
C VAL A 67 27.29 -8.22 33.24
N ALA A 68 26.28 -9.00 32.88
CA ALA A 68 26.26 -9.77 31.64
C ALA A 68 24.95 -9.50 30.88
N LEU A 69 25.03 -9.49 29.55
CA LEU A 69 23.85 -9.32 28.70
C LEU A 69 23.02 -10.61 28.66
N ARG A 70 21.69 -10.49 28.80
CA ARG A 70 20.77 -11.61 28.56
C ARG A 70 20.55 -11.77 27.06
N ARG A 71 21.37 -12.63 26.44
CA ARG A 71 21.34 -12.87 24.99
C ARG A 71 19.98 -13.34 24.48
N GLU A 72 19.25 -14.10 25.29
CA GLU A 72 17.89 -14.54 24.97
C GLU A 72 16.93 -13.36 24.79
N THR A 73 16.89 -12.43 25.76
CA THR A 73 16.08 -11.21 25.67
C THR A 73 16.39 -10.41 24.41
N VAL A 74 17.67 -10.26 24.06
CA VAL A 74 18.08 -9.54 22.85
C VAL A 74 17.65 -10.28 21.58
N ARG A 75 17.74 -11.62 21.56
CA ARG A 75 17.29 -12.43 20.43
C ARG A 75 15.78 -12.34 20.22
N ASP A 76 15.01 -12.37 21.29
CA ASP A 76 13.54 -12.25 21.23
C ASP A 76 13.11 -10.89 20.70
N LEU A 77 13.76 -9.81 21.16
CA LEU A 77 13.53 -8.46 20.65
C LEU A 77 13.92 -8.35 19.17
N ALA A 78 15.07 -8.88 18.78
CA ALA A 78 15.52 -8.88 17.39
C ALA A 78 14.54 -9.65 16.49
N GLY A 79 14.05 -10.81 16.92
CA GLY A 79 13.05 -11.60 16.18
C GLY A 79 11.74 -10.82 15.97
N ARG A 80 11.28 -10.09 16.97
CA ARG A 80 10.08 -9.24 16.84
C ARG A 80 10.29 -8.05 15.91
N LEU A 81 11.41 -7.34 16.04
CA LEU A 81 11.73 -6.23 15.15
C LEU A 81 11.91 -6.73 13.71
N ALA A 82 12.54 -7.89 13.52
CA ALA A 82 12.64 -8.53 12.21
C ALA A 82 11.26 -8.89 11.65
N ALA A 83 10.33 -9.40 12.47
CA ALA A 83 8.96 -9.68 12.04
C ALA A 83 8.19 -8.40 11.61
N LEU A 84 8.43 -7.27 12.28
CA LEU A 84 7.88 -5.97 11.88
C LEU A 84 8.54 -5.39 10.61
N ALA A 85 9.79 -5.77 10.34
CA ALA A 85 10.54 -5.33 9.16
C ALA A 85 10.26 -6.19 7.92
N VAL A 86 9.45 -7.25 8.03
CA VAL A 86 8.99 -8.01 6.86
C VAL A 86 8.06 -7.09 6.07
N ALA A 87 8.43 -6.80 4.82
CA ALA A 87 7.64 -5.97 3.92
C ALA A 87 6.22 -6.51 3.80
N SER A 88 5.24 -5.63 4.00
CA SER A 88 3.85 -5.90 3.67
C SER A 88 3.69 -5.90 2.15
N PRO A 89 2.86 -6.79 1.59
CA PRO A 89 2.41 -6.64 0.20
C PRO A 89 1.86 -5.24 -0.10
N LEU A 90 1.33 -4.54 0.92
CA LEU A 90 0.83 -3.16 0.80
C LEU A 90 1.95 -2.12 0.63
N ASP A 91 3.15 -2.37 1.15
CA ASP A 91 4.30 -1.46 1.00
C ASP A 91 4.69 -1.35 -0.48
N SER A 92 4.56 -2.46 -1.22
CA SER A 92 4.83 -2.49 -2.66
C SER A 92 3.85 -1.66 -3.50
N VAL A 93 2.63 -1.47 -3.00
CA VAL A 93 1.60 -0.67 -3.67
C VAL A 93 1.89 0.82 -3.50
N LEU A 94 2.24 1.26 -2.29
CA LEU A 94 2.68 2.63 -2.03
C LEU A 94 3.94 2.97 -2.84
N GLU A 95 4.94 2.08 -2.88
CA GLU A 95 6.12 2.26 -3.73
C GLU A 95 5.77 2.33 -5.21
N GLN A 96 4.77 1.56 -5.68
CA GLN A 96 4.34 1.58 -7.07
C GLN A 96 3.64 2.91 -7.41
N TYR A 97 2.83 3.45 -6.50
CA TYR A 97 2.23 4.78 -6.65
C TYR A 97 3.31 5.88 -6.62
N GLU A 98 4.24 5.86 -5.67
CA GLU A 98 5.34 6.84 -5.60
C GLU A 98 6.23 6.78 -6.85
N ARG A 99 6.53 5.59 -7.38
CA ARG A 99 7.27 5.44 -8.64
C ARG A 99 6.48 5.97 -9.82
N ALA A 100 5.18 5.71 -9.89
CA ALA A 100 4.33 6.23 -10.96
C ALA A 100 4.27 7.76 -10.94
N VAL A 101 4.09 8.37 -9.76
CA VAL A 101 4.13 9.84 -9.57
C VAL A 101 5.49 10.39 -9.98
N ARG A 102 6.59 9.79 -9.52
CA ARG A 102 7.95 10.25 -9.84
C ARG A 102 8.27 10.18 -11.33
N VAL A 103 7.89 9.09 -12.01
CA VAL A 103 8.10 8.96 -13.47
C VAL A 103 7.36 10.07 -14.22
N VAL A 104 6.18 10.46 -13.75
CA VAL A 104 5.41 11.56 -14.33
C VAL A 104 6.06 12.91 -14.06
N GLU A 105 6.48 13.18 -12.82
CA GLU A 105 7.21 14.38 -12.45
C GLU A 105 8.49 14.53 -13.27
N GLU A 106 9.24 13.45 -13.46
CA GLU A 106 10.46 13.43 -14.27
C GLU A 106 10.18 13.67 -15.76
N ARG A 107 9.09 13.14 -16.32
CA ARG A 107 8.66 13.41 -17.71
C ARG A 107 8.19 14.84 -17.89
N ALA A 108 7.46 15.38 -16.92
CA ALA A 108 7.04 16.78 -16.89
C ALA A 108 8.26 17.71 -16.81
N ALA A 109 9.26 17.38 -15.99
CA ALA A 109 10.53 18.11 -15.92
C ALA A 109 11.32 18.06 -17.24
N ARG A 110 11.13 17.01 -18.06
CA ARG A 110 11.71 16.89 -19.41
C ARG A 110 10.93 17.59 -20.51
N GLY A 111 9.78 18.22 -20.21
CA GLY A 111 8.97 18.95 -21.18
C GLY A 111 8.27 18.05 -22.21
N GLU A 112 8.02 16.78 -21.87
CA GLU A 112 7.31 15.85 -22.75
C GLU A 112 5.82 16.26 -22.92
N PRO A 113 5.20 16.06 -24.10
CA PRO A 113 3.84 16.54 -24.36
C PRO A 113 2.79 15.94 -23.42
N ARG A 114 1.97 16.82 -22.84
CA ARG A 114 0.88 16.50 -21.90
C ARG A 114 -0.23 15.70 -22.58
N GLY A 115 -0.59 14.54 -22.04
CA GLY A 115 -1.50 13.58 -22.65
C GLY A 115 -2.85 13.54 -21.93
N ARG A 116 -3.89 14.16 -22.50
CA ARG A 116 -5.28 14.15 -21.94
C ARG A 116 -6.02 12.81 -22.06
N ARG A 117 -5.34 11.75 -22.52
CA ARG A 117 -5.98 10.48 -22.87
C ARG A 117 -5.05 9.29 -22.68
N VAL A 118 -5.55 8.27 -21.99
CA VAL A 118 -4.92 6.96 -21.85
C VAL A 118 -5.70 5.92 -22.68
N ARG A 119 -4.98 4.96 -23.27
CA ARG A 119 -5.59 3.86 -24.05
C ARG A 119 -5.01 2.52 -23.61
N LEU A 120 -5.88 1.68 -23.07
CA LEU A 120 -5.57 0.32 -22.64
C LEU A 120 -6.19 -0.66 -23.64
N ARG A 121 -5.39 -1.64 -24.09
CA ARG A 121 -5.84 -2.71 -24.99
C ARG A 121 -5.53 -4.05 -24.38
N ARG A 122 -6.49 -4.98 -24.50
CA ARG A 122 -6.42 -6.35 -23.97
C ARG A 122 -7.05 -7.35 -24.95
N THR A 123 -6.64 -8.60 -24.83
CA THR A 123 -7.33 -9.74 -25.47
C THR A 123 -7.83 -10.64 -24.36
N VAL A 124 -9.13 -10.56 -24.09
CA VAL A 124 -9.76 -11.29 -22.99
C VAL A 124 -10.18 -12.68 -23.48
N PRO A 125 -9.80 -13.78 -22.79
CA PRO A 125 -10.08 -15.15 -23.22
C PRO A 125 -11.53 -15.58 -22.93
N ALA A 126 -12.51 -14.76 -23.31
CA ALA A 126 -13.93 -15.04 -23.18
C ALA A 126 -14.71 -14.47 -24.37
N ASP A 127 -15.91 -15.01 -24.62
CA ASP A 127 -16.81 -14.46 -25.63
C ASP A 127 -17.31 -13.07 -25.27
N VAL A 128 -17.74 -12.32 -26.29
CA VAL A 128 -18.14 -10.92 -26.13
C VAL A 128 -19.34 -10.74 -25.19
N GLY A 129 -20.22 -11.73 -25.08
CA GLY A 129 -21.37 -11.69 -24.18
C GLY A 129 -20.95 -11.78 -22.72
N ARG A 130 -20.00 -12.65 -22.40
CA ARG A 130 -19.40 -12.72 -21.06
C ARG A 130 -18.63 -11.48 -20.69
N VAL A 131 -17.82 -10.95 -21.61
CA VAL A 131 -17.09 -9.70 -21.37
C VAL A 131 -18.08 -8.56 -21.17
N TRP A 132 -19.10 -8.43 -22.02
CA TRP A 132 -20.13 -7.41 -21.86
C TRP A 132 -20.83 -7.51 -20.50
N ARG A 133 -21.25 -8.72 -20.10
CA ARG A 133 -21.85 -8.95 -18.79
C ARG A 133 -20.93 -8.51 -17.64
N ALA A 134 -19.64 -8.79 -17.73
CA ALA A 134 -18.69 -8.38 -16.70
C ALA A 134 -18.59 -6.85 -16.51
N TRP A 135 -18.97 -6.07 -17.53
CA TRP A 135 -19.01 -4.60 -17.49
C TRP A 135 -20.39 -4.01 -17.20
N THR A 136 -21.46 -4.82 -17.22
CA THR A 136 -22.84 -4.33 -17.06
C THR A 136 -23.63 -4.98 -15.93
N ASP A 137 -23.12 -6.07 -15.34
CA ASP A 137 -23.73 -6.78 -14.21
C ASP A 137 -22.95 -6.43 -12.93
N PRO A 138 -23.51 -5.60 -12.02
CA PRO A 138 -22.85 -5.22 -10.78
C PRO A 138 -22.35 -6.42 -9.95
N ALA A 139 -23.07 -7.55 -9.97
CA ALA A 139 -22.66 -8.74 -9.24
C ALA A 139 -21.35 -9.35 -9.78
N VAL A 140 -21.08 -9.21 -11.07
CA VAL A 140 -19.80 -9.63 -11.68
C VAL A 140 -18.74 -8.57 -11.46
N MET A 141 -19.10 -7.28 -11.56
CA MET A 141 -18.18 -6.16 -11.38
C MET A 141 -17.50 -6.14 -10.00
N GLN A 142 -18.23 -6.50 -8.94
CA GLN A 142 -17.70 -6.60 -7.58
C GLN A 142 -16.45 -7.49 -7.45
N ALA A 143 -16.29 -8.48 -8.34
CA ALA A 143 -15.17 -9.42 -8.28
C ALA A 143 -13.85 -8.88 -8.88
N TRP A 144 -13.91 -7.88 -9.76
CA TRP A 144 -12.74 -7.46 -10.55
C TRP A 144 -12.47 -5.95 -10.58
N TRP A 145 -13.47 -5.09 -10.36
CA TRP A 145 -13.35 -3.62 -10.57
C TRP A 145 -12.65 -2.90 -9.40
N ALA A 146 -11.54 -3.44 -8.90
CA ALA A 146 -10.67 -2.81 -7.90
C ALA A 146 -9.21 -3.24 -8.12
N PRO A 147 -8.24 -2.30 -8.13
CA PRO A 147 -6.82 -2.66 -8.06
C PRO A 147 -6.48 -3.18 -6.66
N GLU A 148 -5.41 -3.97 -6.52
CA GLU A 148 -4.96 -4.39 -5.18
C GLU A 148 -4.30 -3.21 -4.45
N PRO A 149 -4.52 -3.05 -3.13
CA PRO A 149 -5.22 -3.96 -2.21
C PRO A 149 -6.72 -3.69 -2.04
N LEU A 150 -7.28 -2.76 -2.81
CA LEU A 150 -8.66 -2.32 -2.67
C LEU A 150 -9.64 -3.45 -3.00
N ARG A 151 -10.84 -3.36 -2.43
CA ARG A 151 -11.96 -4.22 -2.77
C ARG A 151 -13.16 -3.37 -3.15
N VAL A 152 -14.02 -3.88 -4.02
CA VAL A 152 -15.31 -3.25 -4.29
C VAL A 152 -16.22 -3.51 -3.08
N ALA A 153 -16.51 -2.48 -2.30
CA ALA A 153 -17.48 -2.53 -1.21
C ALA A 153 -18.92 -2.47 -1.73
N ASP A 154 -19.15 -1.61 -2.73
CA ASP A 154 -20.41 -1.51 -3.46
C ASP A 154 -20.16 -1.02 -4.88
N CYS A 155 -21.03 -1.39 -5.81
CA CYS A 155 -21.02 -0.82 -7.15
C CYS A 155 -22.41 -0.86 -7.79
N THR A 156 -22.71 0.16 -8.58
CA THR A 156 -23.91 0.28 -9.40
C THR A 156 -23.50 0.48 -10.86
N MET A 157 -24.20 -0.20 -11.76
CA MET A 157 -24.10 0.00 -13.20
C MET A 157 -25.47 -0.24 -13.81
N ASP A 158 -26.09 0.84 -14.27
CA ASP A 158 -27.29 0.78 -15.10
C ASP A 158 -26.91 1.08 -16.55
N ALA A 159 -26.74 0.03 -17.35
CA ALA A 159 -26.25 0.10 -18.72
C ALA A 159 -27.33 0.59 -19.71
N VAL A 160 -27.95 1.73 -19.40
CA VAL A 160 -28.85 2.50 -20.26
C VAL A 160 -28.37 3.95 -20.32
N VAL A 161 -28.67 4.68 -21.39
CA VAL A 161 -28.24 6.08 -21.50
C VAL A 161 -28.86 6.91 -20.36
N GLY A 162 -28.02 7.61 -19.60
CA GLY A 162 -28.41 8.36 -18.39
C GLY A 162 -28.46 7.53 -17.11
N GLY A 163 -28.32 6.21 -17.20
CA GLY A 163 -28.30 5.31 -16.05
C GLY A 163 -27.11 5.60 -15.11
N PRO A 164 -27.28 5.44 -13.79
CA PRO A 164 -26.20 5.69 -12.83
C PRO A 164 -25.07 4.66 -12.97
N VAL A 165 -23.83 5.15 -12.80
CA VAL A 165 -22.66 4.32 -12.52
C VAL A 165 -22.01 4.83 -11.24
N ALA A 166 -21.70 3.93 -10.32
CA ALA A 166 -21.01 4.28 -9.08
C ALA A 166 -20.19 3.10 -8.57
N VAL A 167 -19.09 3.42 -7.87
CA VAL A 167 -18.27 2.42 -7.19
C VAL A 167 -17.78 2.97 -5.86
N VAL A 168 -17.80 2.13 -4.84
CA VAL A 168 -17.19 2.35 -3.54
C VAL A 168 -16.08 1.32 -3.38
N LEU A 169 -14.84 1.80 -3.29
CA LEU A 169 -13.66 0.98 -3.06
C LEU A 169 -13.27 1.09 -1.58
N SER A 170 -13.10 -0.05 -0.91
CA SER A 170 -12.65 -0.09 0.48
C SER A 170 -11.19 -0.50 0.59
N GLU A 171 -10.44 0.18 1.44
CA GLU A 171 -9.10 -0.21 1.89
C GLU A 171 -9.15 -1.29 2.98
N PRO A 172 -8.04 -2.03 3.20
CA PRO A 172 -7.94 -3.01 4.28
C PRO A 172 -8.17 -2.44 5.69
N ASP A 173 -7.93 -1.14 5.89
CA ASP A 173 -8.14 -0.44 7.17
C ASP A 173 -9.57 0.10 7.35
N GLY A 174 -10.42 -0.05 6.33
CA GLY A 174 -11.81 0.40 6.31
C GLY A 174 -12.04 1.79 5.71
N ALA A 175 -11.01 2.49 5.23
CA ALA A 175 -11.20 3.73 4.48
C ALA A 175 -11.94 3.47 3.15
N GLU A 176 -12.78 4.42 2.72
CA GLU A 176 -13.58 4.28 1.49
C GLU A 176 -13.25 5.38 0.47
N HIS A 177 -13.14 4.98 -0.80
CA HIS A 177 -13.00 5.85 -1.96
C HIS A 177 -14.23 5.72 -2.84
N ARG A 178 -14.83 6.85 -3.21
CA ARG A 178 -16.08 6.86 -3.97
C ARG A 178 -15.87 7.46 -5.34
N ALA A 179 -16.51 6.87 -6.34
CA ALA A 179 -16.64 7.48 -7.65
C ALA A 179 -18.08 7.32 -8.16
N ALA A 180 -18.59 8.35 -8.82
CA ALA A 180 -19.96 8.35 -9.33
C ALA A 180 -20.06 9.06 -10.68
N GLY A 181 -21.07 8.70 -11.46
CA GLY A 181 -21.38 9.35 -12.72
C GLY A 181 -22.54 8.69 -13.45
N GLN A 182 -22.52 8.78 -14.77
CA GLN A 182 -23.64 8.37 -15.61
C GLN A 182 -23.17 7.76 -16.92
N VAL A 183 -23.92 6.77 -17.39
CA VAL A 183 -23.76 6.19 -18.72
C VAL A 183 -24.14 7.21 -19.79
N ARG A 184 -23.30 7.35 -20.80
CA ARG A 184 -23.43 8.32 -21.90
C ARG A 184 -23.84 7.67 -23.22
N ALA A 185 -23.37 6.45 -23.49
CA ALA A 185 -23.74 5.70 -24.69
C ALA A 185 -23.66 4.20 -24.43
N VAL A 186 -24.58 3.43 -25.05
CA VAL A 186 -24.64 1.97 -24.91
C VAL A 186 -24.95 1.34 -26.27
N GLU A 187 -24.08 0.43 -26.70
CA GLU A 187 -24.29 -0.47 -27.82
C GLU A 187 -23.99 -1.89 -27.31
N PRO A 188 -25.02 -2.69 -26.98
CA PRO A 188 -24.83 -4.00 -26.36
C PRO A 188 -23.80 -4.89 -27.06
N GLY A 189 -22.83 -5.39 -26.30
CA GLY A 189 -21.75 -6.25 -26.80
C GLY A 189 -20.71 -5.54 -27.68
N ARG A 190 -20.76 -4.20 -27.83
CA ARG A 190 -19.87 -3.47 -28.74
C ARG A 190 -19.24 -2.24 -28.11
N ARG A 191 -20.02 -1.41 -27.43
CA ARG A 191 -19.52 -0.14 -26.88
C ARG A 191 -20.28 0.28 -25.64
N LEU A 192 -19.57 0.70 -24.61
CA LEU A 192 -20.12 1.32 -23.41
C LEU A 192 -19.31 2.58 -23.13
N THR A 193 -19.97 3.73 -23.11
CA THR A 193 -19.34 5.00 -22.71
C THR A 193 -20.01 5.51 -21.47
N PHE A 194 -19.25 5.84 -20.44
CA PHE A 194 -19.76 6.39 -19.19
C PHE A 194 -18.81 7.42 -18.64
N ARG A 195 -19.35 8.34 -17.84
CA ARG A 195 -18.58 9.25 -17.00
C ARG A 195 -18.50 8.66 -15.61
N LEU A 196 -17.32 8.67 -15.01
CA LEU A 196 -17.11 8.21 -13.64
C LEU A 196 -16.08 9.10 -12.94
N ASP A 197 -16.57 9.93 -12.05
CA ASP A 197 -15.77 10.96 -11.39
C ASP A 197 -15.38 10.49 -9.98
N PRO A 198 -14.08 10.47 -9.63
CA PRO A 198 -13.65 10.33 -8.25
C PRO A 198 -14.19 11.49 -7.41
N LEU A 199 -14.71 11.17 -6.23
CA LEU A 199 -15.32 12.14 -5.33
C LEU A 199 -14.37 12.45 -4.16
N GLY A 200 -14.28 13.74 -3.81
CA GLY A 200 -13.59 14.20 -2.62
C GLY A 200 -14.39 13.92 -1.34
N PRO A 201 -13.82 14.22 -0.16
CA PRO A 201 -14.50 14.03 1.12
C PRO A 201 -15.82 14.80 1.28
N ASP A 202 -15.97 15.90 0.54
CA ASP A 202 -17.17 16.73 0.49
C ASP A 202 -18.21 16.24 -0.54
N GLY A 203 -17.92 15.14 -1.25
CA GLY A 203 -18.76 14.58 -2.30
C GLY A 203 -18.65 15.30 -3.65
N SER A 204 -17.77 16.29 -3.78
CA SER A 204 -17.56 16.99 -5.06
C SER A 204 -16.63 16.20 -5.99
N PRO A 205 -16.82 16.27 -7.32
CA PRO A 205 -15.89 15.66 -8.27
C PRO A 205 -14.49 16.26 -8.18
N VAL A 206 -13.48 15.41 -7.97
CA VAL A 206 -12.06 15.81 -8.01
C VAL A 206 -11.60 16.04 -9.46
N VAL A 207 -12.06 15.18 -10.37
CA VAL A 207 -11.78 15.24 -11.80
C VAL A 207 -12.93 14.62 -12.58
N SER A 208 -13.18 15.15 -13.78
CA SER A 208 -14.18 14.60 -14.71
C SER A 208 -13.53 13.63 -15.69
N LEU A 209 -13.97 12.38 -15.71
CA LEU A 209 -13.39 11.32 -16.55
C LEU A 209 -14.44 10.65 -17.41
N THR A 210 -14.17 10.58 -18.71
CA THR A 210 -14.94 9.78 -19.66
C THR A 210 -14.22 8.47 -19.98
N HIS A 211 -14.90 7.36 -19.79
CA HIS A 211 -14.47 6.00 -20.15
C HIS A 211 -15.21 5.54 -21.40
N ASP A 212 -14.49 5.21 -22.47
CA ASP A 212 -15.03 4.63 -23.71
C ASP A 212 -14.49 3.20 -23.86
N LEU A 213 -15.32 2.23 -23.51
CA LEU A 213 -15.09 0.80 -23.69
C LEU A 213 -15.57 0.37 -25.07
N ARG A 214 -14.72 -0.34 -25.81
CA ARG A 214 -15.06 -0.97 -27.09
C ARG A 214 -14.68 -2.44 -27.08
N LEU A 215 -15.60 -3.27 -27.54
CA LEU A 215 -15.45 -4.71 -27.62
C LEU A 215 -15.61 -5.17 -29.07
N ALA A 216 -14.75 -6.09 -29.49
CA ALA A 216 -14.85 -6.74 -30.78
C ALA A 216 -14.54 -8.24 -30.67
N PRO A 217 -15.39 -9.14 -31.20
CA PRO A 217 -15.09 -10.56 -31.26
C PRO A 217 -13.78 -10.85 -32.02
N ARG A 218 -13.01 -11.82 -31.54
CA ARG A 218 -11.79 -12.35 -32.19
C ARG A 218 -11.78 -13.88 -32.10
N ALA A 219 -10.97 -14.52 -32.94
CA ALA A 219 -10.82 -15.98 -32.91
C ALA A 219 -10.35 -16.51 -31.54
N SER A 220 -9.54 -15.72 -30.81
CA SER A 220 -8.96 -16.06 -29.52
C SER A 220 -9.72 -15.48 -28.31
N GLY A 221 -10.96 -15.00 -28.48
CA GLY A 221 -11.76 -14.37 -27.42
C GLY A 221 -12.30 -13.01 -27.83
N THR A 222 -12.13 -11.99 -26.99
CA THR A 222 -12.65 -10.64 -27.24
C THR A 222 -11.54 -9.62 -27.17
N ALA A 223 -11.39 -8.81 -28.23
CA ALA A 223 -10.55 -7.62 -28.18
C ALA A 223 -11.28 -6.54 -27.37
N LEU A 224 -10.64 -6.08 -26.30
CA LEU A 224 -11.11 -5.00 -25.44
C LEU A 224 -10.20 -3.78 -25.62
N GLU A 225 -10.81 -2.63 -25.87
CA GLU A 225 -10.14 -1.34 -25.84
C GLU A 225 -10.86 -0.42 -24.86
N LEU A 226 -10.15 0.09 -23.87
CA LEU A 226 -10.64 1.10 -22.94
C LEU A 226 -9.86 2.40 -23.16
N VAL A 227 -10.58 3.47 -23.46
CA VAL A 227 -10.01 4.81 -23.60
C VAL A 227 -10.52 5.67 -22.46
N LEU A 228 -9.61 6.30 -21.74
CA LEU A 228 -9.93 7.24 -20.67
C LEU A 228 -9.53 8.65 -21.12
N VAL A 229 -10.44 9.61 -20.94
CA VAL A 229 -10.24 11.01 -21.31
C VAL A 229 -10.55 11.88 -20.10
N VAL A 230 -9.63 12.80 -19.76
CA VAL A 230 -9.91 13.87 -18.79
C VAL A 230 -10.67 14.98 -19.51
N ASP A 231 -11.88 15.29 -19.05
CA ASP A 231 -12.75 16.27 -19.70
C ASP A 231 -12.40 17.73 -19.32
N ASP A 232 -11.68 17.93 -18.22
CA ASP A 232 -11.40 19.26 -17.65
C ASP A 232 -9.97 19.78 -17.93
N HIS A 233 -9.77 21.09 -17.75
CA HIS A 233 -8.50 21.82 -17.76
C HIS A 233 -7.76 21.73 -16.43
N ALA A 234 -7.88 20.60 -15.70
CA ALA A 234 -7.11 20.41 -14.48
C ALA A 234 -5.62 20.54 -14.81
N ASP A 235 -4.92 21.48 -14.16
CA ASP A 235 -3.50 21.75 -14.38
C ASP A 235 -2.63 20.49 -14.15
N ASP A 236 -3.16 19.50 -13.41
CA ASP A 236 -2.53 18.22 -13.05
C ASP A 236 -3.08 16.98 -13.78
N ALA A 237 -3.77 17.14 -14.92
CA ALA A 237 -4.42 16.03 -15.63
C ALA A 237 -3.50 14.83 -15.95
N ASP A 238 -2.21 15.07 -16.19
CA ASP A 238 -1.24 14.01 -16.50
C ASP A 238 -0.93 13.12 -15.28
N ALA A 239 -0.78 13.70 -14.09
CA ALA A 239 -0.52 12.96 -12.86
C ALA A 239 -1.72 12.08 -12.49
N VAL A 240 -2.91 12.65 -12.63
CA VAL A 240 -4.19 11.95 -12.43
C VAL A 240 -4.31 10.78 -13.40
N LEU A 241 -4.06 10.99 -14.70
CA LEU A 241 -4.16 9.93 -15.71
C LEU A 241 -3.15 8.81 -15.51
N ALA A 242 -1.93 9.11 -15.09
CA ALA A 242 -0.92 8.08 -14.85
C ALA A 242 -1.29 7.16 -13.68
N GLY A 243 -1.77 7.72 -12.55
CA GLY A 243 -2.25 6.92 -11.43
C GLY A 243 -3.46 6.05 -11.82
N ILE A 244 -4.37 6.62 -12.61
CA ILE A 244 -5.54 5.93 -13.16
C ILE A 244 -5.12 4.81 -14.13
N GLU A 245 -4.14 5.05 -15.00
CA GLU A 245 -3.63 4.05 -15.94
C GLU A 245 -3.10 2.80 -15.21
N VAL A 246 -2.30 3.00 -14.17
CA VAL A 246 -1.77 1.90 -13.34
C VAL A 246 -2.91 1.13 -12.68
N GLY A 247 -3.86 1.84 -12.04
CA GLY A 247 -5.00 1.22 -11.38
C GLY A 247 -5.88 0.42 -12.35
N TRP A 248 -6.19 0.98 -13.52
CA TRP A 248 -6.96 0.29 -14.54
C TRP A 248 -6.23 -0.89 -15.17
N SER A 249 -4.90 -0.81 -15.34
CA SER A 249 -4.13 -1.96 -15.82
C SER A 249 -4.29 -3.16 -14.89
N GLN A 250 -4.11 -2.97 -13.57
CA GLN A 250 -4.29 -4.04 -12.58
C GLN A 250 -5.74 -4.56 -12.55
N THR A 251 -6.70 -3.62 -12.61
CA THR A 251 -8.13 -3.94 -12.62
C THR A 251 -8.51 -4.80 -13.84
N LEU A 252 -7.95 -4.50 -15.02
CA LEU A 252 -8.15 -5.31 -16.24
C LEU A 252 -7.47 -6.67 -16.16
N ASP A 253 -6.30 -6.77 -15.51
CA ASP A 253 -5.63 -8.06 -15.31
C ASP A 253 -6.48 -9.00 -14.42
N ARG A 254 -7.18 -8.45 -13.41
CA ARG A 254 -8.17 -9.19 -12.60
C ARG A 254 -9.38 -9.63 -13.41
N LEU A 255 -9.89 -8.78 -14.31
CA LEU A 255 -10.98 -9.14 -15.22
C LEU A 255 -10.59 -10.33 -16.10
N GLU A 256 -9.37 -10.31 -16.65
CA GLU A 256 -8.86 -11.42 -17.45
C GLU A 256 -8.76 -12.71 -16.66
N ALA A 257 -8.20 -12.66 -15.44
CA ALA A 257 -8.12 -13.82 -14.57
C ALA A 257 -9.50 -14.37 -14.18
N LEU A 258 -10.45 -13.49 -13.88
CA LEU A 258 -11.84 -13.85 -13.57
C LEU A 258 -12.50 -14.55 -14.76
N LEU A 259 -12.33 -14.03 -15.97
CA LEU A 259 -12.97 -14.59 -17.16
C LEU A 259 -12.26 -15.80 -17.76
N ALA A 260 -10.97 -15.99 -17.45
CA ALA A 260 -10.25 -17.22 -17.75
C ALA A 260 -10.65 -18.39 -16.84
N SER A 261 -11.13 -18.10 -15.62
CA SER A 261 -11.55 -19.10 -14.64
C SER A 261 -13.02 -19.52 -14.84
N ARG A 262 -13.24 -20.42 -15.81
CA ARG A 262 -14.50 -21.14 -16.14
C ARG A 262 -15.74 -20.28 -16.32
#